data_AF-A0A1G7EHE5-F1
#
_entry.id   AF-A0A1G7EHE5-F1
#
_cell.length_a   1.000
_cell.length_b   1.000
_cell.length_c   1.000
_cell.angle_alpha   90.00
_cell.angle_beta   90.00
_cell.angle_gamma   90.00
#
_symmetry.space_group_name_H-M   'P 1'
#
loop_
_entity.id
_entity.type
_entity.pdbx_description
1 polymer ?
#
loop_
_entity_poly.entity_id
_entity_poly.type
_entity_poly.pdbx_seq_one_letter_code
_entity_poly.pdbx_strand_id
1 'polypeptide(L)'
;MNREELAARRECYFDLVASGMNFTAAARAVGVSKRTGKVWRNGRTRATGRNEAPSVDWYRGDMPQPAPLHARYLSEAERIQIADLLHAGYSIRKIAVTLGRAPSTISRELRRNTELLAATYRPYRADQLTKARQRRPKQPKILANPALFRAVKNKLAKHW
;
A
#
# COMPACT_ATOMS: atom_id res chain seq x y z
N MET A 1 -10.94 15.66 -25.81
CA MET A 1 -9.48 15.39 -25.77
C MET A 1 -9.32 13.90 -25.57
N ASN A 2 -8.77 13.22 -26.57
CA ASN A 2 -8.68 11.75 -26.60
C ASN A 2 -7.56 11.26 -25.63
N ARG A 3 -7.65 10.01 -25.16
CA ARG A 3 -6.66 9.41 -24.26
C ARG A 3 -5.30 9.21 -24.95
N GLU A 4 -5.32 8.90 -26.24
CA GLU A 4 -4.13 8.72 -27.09
C GLU A 4 -3.44 10.05 -27.38
N GLU A 5 -4.22 11.08 -27.72
CA GLU A 5 -3.75 12.46 -27.92
C GLU A 5 -3.02 13.01 -26.68
N LEU A 6 -3.51 12.67 -25.48
CA LEU A 6 -2.85 12.98 -24.20
C LEU A 6 -1.55 12.20 -23.96
N ALA A 7 -1.44 10.98 -24.49
CA ALA A 7 -0.23 10.18 -24.37
C ALA A 7 0.87 10.74 -25.29
N ALA A 8 0.56 10.98 -26.57
CA ALA A 8 1.49 11.57 -27.53
C ALA A 8 2.01 12.95 -27.06
N ARG A 9 1.12 13.81 -26.54
CA ARG A 9 1.53 15.10 -25.94
C ARG A 9 2.47 14.90 -24.74
N ARG A 10 2.23 13.88 -23.90
CA ARG A 10 3.08 13.59 -22.74
C ARG A 10 4.48 13.10 -23.15
N GLU A 11 4.59 12.34 -24.23
CA GLU A 11 5.87 11.88 -24.80
C GLU A 11 6.68 13.08 -25.31
N CYS A 12 6.11 13.91 -26.21
CA CYS A 12 6.77 15.13 -26.69
C CYS A 12 7.23 16.06 -25.55
N TYR A 13 6.49 16.12 -24.43
CA TYR A 13 6.90 16.89 -23.24
C TYR A 13 8.16 16.32 -22.58
N PHE A 14 8.31 15.00 -22.51
CA PHE A 14 9.51 14.38 -21.95
C PHE A 14 10.71 14.51 -22.89
N ASP A 15 10.52 14.42 -24.21
CA ASP A 15 11.61 14.60 -25.19
C ASP A 15 12.19 16.02 -25.14
N LEU A 16 11.33 17.04 -25.08
CA LEU A 16 11.75 18.43 -24.89
C LEU A 16 12.48 18.65 -23.55
N VAL A 17 12.06 17.97 -22.49
CA VAL A 17 12.74 18.03 -21.19
C VAL A 17 14.08 17.31 -21.22
N ALA A 18 14.19 16.18 -21.95
CA ALA A 18 15.43 15.44 -22.14
C ALA A 18 16.45 16.21 -22.99
N SER A 19 16.00 17.01 -23.96
CA SER A 19 16.84 17.95 -24.72
C SER A 19 17.24 19.21 -23.93
N GLY A 20 16.95 19.26 -22.62
CA GLY A 20 17.37 20.33 -21.72
C GLY A 20 16.40 21.51 -21.62
N MET A 21 15.22 21.47 -22.26
CA MET A 21 14.26 22.56 -22.20
C MET A 21 13.62 22.69 -20.80
N ASN A 22 13.52 23.93 -20.30
CA ASN A 22 12.83 24.22 -19.05
C ASN A 22 11.37 23.72 -19.09
N PHE A 23 10.95 22.99 -18.05
CA PHE A 23 9.62 22.39 -17.88
C PHE A 23 8.43 23.35 -18.18
N THR A 24 8.58 24.64 -17.90
CA THR A 24 7.51 25.63 -18.20
C THR A 24 7.43 25.96 -19.69
N ALA A 25 8.56 25.95 -20.40
CA ALA A 25 8.61 26.09 -21.85
C ALA A 25 8.15 24.80 -22.56
N ALA A 26 8.60 23.63 -22.11
CA ALA A 26 8.14 22.33 -22.63
C ALA A 26 6.62 22.15 -22.48
N ALA A 27 6.03 22.52 -21.34
CA ALA A 27 4.58 22.50 -21.15
C ALA A 27 3.85 23.43 -22.14
N ARG A 28 4.39 24.64 -22.37
CA ARG A 28 3.83 25.60 -23.33
C ARG A 28 3.92 25.10 -24.78
N ALA A 29 5.06 24.54 -25.18
CA ALA A 29 5.28 23.98 -26.52
C ALA A 29 4.31 22.84 -26.85
N VAL A 30 3.93 22.05 -25.85
CA VAL A 30 2.97 20.93 -25.96
C VAL A 30 1.51 21.38 -25.79
N GLY A 31 1.26 22.68 -25.59
CA GLY A 31 -0.09 23.22 -25.45
C GLY A 31 -0.79 22.82 -24.14
N VAL A 32 -0.05 22.59 -23.06
CA VAL A 32 -0.59 22.21 -21.75
C VAL A 32 -0.21 23.18 -20.64
N SER A 33 -1.05 23.25 -19.59
CA SER A 33 -0.78 24.12 -18.45
C SER A 33 0.50 23.71 -17.71
N LYS A 34 1.19 24.68 -17.08
CA LYS A 34 2.31 24.43 -16.16
C LYS A 34 1.96 23.42 -15.05
N ARG A 35 0.70 23.41 -14.59
CA ARG A 35 0.21 22.44 -13.60
C ARG A 35 0.13 21.02 -14.19
N THR A 36 -0.29 20.88 -15.44
CA THR A 36 -0.34 19.60 -16.17
C THR A 36 1.08 19.03 -16.36
N GLY A 37 2.03 19.83 -16.84
CA GLY A 37 3.43 19.40 -16.96
C GLY A 37 4.07 19.02 -15.62
N LYS A 38 3.76 19.78 -14.54
CA LYS A 38 4.18 19.40 -13.18
C LYS A 38 3.57 18.06 -12.74
N VAL A 39 2.32 17.76 -13.10
CA VAL A 39 1.67 16.47 -12.79
C VAL A 39 2.19 15.33 -13.65
N TRP A 40 2.61 15.56 -14.89
CA TRP A 40 3.22 14.51 -15.72
C TRP A 40 4.59 14.06 -15.20
N ARG A 41 5.38 15.00 -14.69
CA ARG A 41 6.70 14.76 -14.08
C ARG A 41 6.60 14.27 -12.62
N ASN A 42 5.84 14.98 -11.79
CA ASN A 42 5.79 14.78 -10.34
C ASN A 42 4.49 14.11 -9.87
N GLY A 43 3.75 13.46 -10.77
CA GLY A 43 2.50 12.78 -10.48
C GLY A 43 1.38 13.66 -9.91
N ARG A 44 0.27 13.02 -9.53
CA ARG A 44 -0.78 13.69 -8.77
C ARG A 44 -0.42 13.64 -7.28
N THR A 45 0.03 14.76 -6.71
CA THR A 45 0.24 14.86 -5.26
C THR A 45 -1.10 14.97 -4.53
N ARG A 46 -1.24 14.36 -3.34
CA ARG A 46 -2.40 14.63 -2.47
C ARG A 46 -2.31 16.08 -1.95
N ALA A 47 -3.46 16.71 -1.73
CA ALA A 47 -3.53 18.02 -1.09
C ALA A 47 -3.45 17.90 0.45
N THR A 48 -2.34 17.35 0.97
CA THR A 48 -2.12 17.08 2.41
C THR A 48 -1.11 18.04 3.06
N GLY A 49 -0.69 19.10 2.36
CA GLY A 49 0.22 20.14 2.87
C GLY A 49 1.68 19.69 3.06
N ARG A 50 1.98 18.41 2.84
CA ARG A 50 3.34 17.85 2.84
C ARG A 50 3.81 17.64 1.41
N ASN A 51 5.10 17.87 1.16
CA ASN A 51 5.75 17.50 -0.11
C ASN A 51 5.94 15.97 -0.17
N GLU A 52 4.83 15.24 -0.21
CA GLU A 52 4.81 13.80 -0.46
C GLU A 52 5.30 13.50 -1.89
N ALA A 53 5.94 12.36 -2.06
CA ALA A 53 6.45 11.91 -3.35
C ALA A 53 5.31 11.75 -4.39
N PRO A 54 5.62 11.82 -5.69
CA PRO A 54 4.67 11.64 -6.79
C PRO A 54 3.73 10.42 -6.63
N SER A 55 2.46 10.65 -6.30
CA SER A 55 1.44 9.59 -6.29
C SER A 55 0.89 9.38 -7.71
N VAL A 56 1.77 8.92 -8.61
CA VAL A 56 1.42 8.34 -9.93
C VAL A 56 1.11 6.85 -9.86
N ASP A 57 1.40 6.23 -8.71
CA ASP A 57 1.36 4.78 -8.52
C ASP A 57 0.01 4.31 -7.95
N TRP A 58 -1.07 4.52 -8.71
CA TRP A 58 -2.41 4.02 -8.36
C TRP A 58 -2.83 2.78 -9.16
N TYR A 59 -2.11 2.46 -10.24
CA TYR A 59 -2.39 1.30 -11.13
C TYR A 59 -1.12 0.78 -11.84
N ARG A 60 0.05 0.86 -11.20
CA ARG A 60 1.28 0.27 -11.72
C ARG A 60 1.52 -1.08 -11.02
N GLY A 61 1.76 -2.13 -11.80
CA GLY A 61 1.91 -3.51 -11.29
C GLY A 61 3.24 -3.79 -10.57
N ASP A 62 4.10 -2.79 -10.55
CA ASP A 62 5.46 -2.71 -10.01
C ASP A 62 5.52 -1.92 -8.69
N MET A 63 4.38 -1.75 -8.01
CA MET A 63 4.35 -1.48 -6.57
C MET A 63 5.35 -2.41 -5.87
N PRO A 64 6.34 -1.89 -5.11
CA PRO A 64 7.33 -2.74 -4.45
C PRO A 64 6.58 -3.65 -3.48
N GLN A 65 6.63 -4.97 -3.77
CA GLN A 65 5.92 -5.96 -2.99
C GLN A 65 6.26 -5.79 -1.51
N PRO A 66 5.26 -5.78 -0.60
CA PRO A 66 5.49 -5.49 0.80
C PRO A 66 6.58 -6.41 1.32
N ALA A 67 7.65 -5.82 1.87
CA ALA A 67 8.90 -6.51 2.16
C ALA A 67 8.62 -7.84 2.87
N PRO A 68 9.23 -8.96 2.39
CA PRO A 68 8.81 -10.30 2.79
C PRO A 68 8.79 -10.41 4.31
N LEU A 69 7.63 -10.78 4.85
CA LEU A 69 7.47 -10.98 6.29
C LEU A 69 8.53 -11.96 6.76
N HIS A 70 9.22 -11.65 7.87
CA HIS A 70 10.23 -12.52 8.47
C HIS A 70 9.72 -13.96 8.50
N ALA A 71 10.55 -14.93 8.12
CA ALA A 71 10.21 -16.34 7.86
C ALA A 71 9.47 -17.10 8.98
N ARG A 72 9.23 -16.46 10.14
CA ARG A 72 8.37 -16.89 11.25
C ARG A 72 6.87 -16.70 10.96
N TYR A 73 6.51 -15.77 10.09
CA TYR A 73 5.13 -15.40 9.80
C TYR A 73 4.69 -15.91 8.43
N LEU A 74 3.41 -16.28 8.31
CA LEU A 74 2.78 -16.59 7.03
C LEU A 74 2.46 -15.30 6.27
N SER A 75 2.87 -15.25 5.01
CA SER A 75 2.48 -14.25 4.03
C SER A 75 1.01 -14.37 3.63
N GLU A 76 0.49 -13.36 2.94
CA GLU A 76 -0.86 -13.34 2.39
C GLU A 76 -1.05 -14.42 1.32
N ALA A 77 -0.05 -14.61 0.44
CA ALA A 77 -0.03 -15.67 -0.56
C ALA A 77 -0.07 -17.09 0.05
N GLU A 78 0.69 -17.34 1.12
CA GLU A 78 0.62 -18.62 1.84
C GLU A 78 -0.76 -18.87 2.47
N ARG A 79 -1.46 -17.83 2.95
CA ARG A 79 -2.83 -17.98 3.48
C ARG A 79 -3.82 -18.34 2.38
N ILE A 80 -3.68 -17.74 1.20
CA ILE A 80 -4.50 -18.07 0.03
C ILE A 80 -4.30 -19.55 -0.32
N GLN A 81 -3.04 -20.01 -0.45
CA GLN A 81 -2.76 -21.43 -0.68
C GLN A 81 -3.27 -22.36 0.43
N ILE A 82 -3.23 -21.94 1.71
CA ILE A 82 -3.87 -22.71 2.81
C ILE A 82 -5.38 -22.84 2.58
N ALA A 83 -6.07 -21.77 2.15
CA ALA A 83 -7.50 -21.80 1.87
C ALA A 83 -7.83 -22.71 0.68
N ASP A 84 -7.08 -22.60 -0.42
CA ASP A 84 -7.26 -23.42 -1.63
C ASP A 84 -7.04 -24.91 -1.33
N LEU A 85 -5.97 -25.25 -0.60
CA LEU A 85 -5.66 -26.63 -0.24
C LEU A 85 -6.68 -27.21 0.77
N LEU A 86 -7.21 -26.40 1.69
CA LEU A 86 -8.32 -26.82 2.55
C LEU A 86 -9.59 -27.08 1.75
N HIS A 87 -9.91 -26.24 0.76
CA HIS A 87 -11.04 -26.45 -0.13
C HIS A 87 -10.88 -27.74 -0.97
N ALA A 88 -9.65 -28.05 -1.38
CA ALA A 88 -9.29 -29.31 -2.02
C ALA A 88 -9.21 -30.54 -1.05
N GLY A 89 -9.59 -30.38 0.23
CA GLY A 89 -9.66 -31.48 1.21
C GLY A 89 -8.31 -31.93 1.79
N TYR A 90 -7.24 -31.14 1.67
CA TYR A 90 -5.91 -31.54 2.13
C TYR A 90 -5.80 -31.49 3.66
N SER A 91 -5.18 -32.51 4.26
CA SER A 91 -4.92 -32.51 5.70
C SER A 91 -3.88 -31.47 6.10
N ILE A 92 -3.94 -30.97 7.34
CA ILE A 92 -3.00 -29.98 7.89
C ILE A 92 -1.53 -30.39 7.70
N ARG A 93 -1.22 -31.70 7.83
CA ARG A 93 0.14 -32.22 7.60
C ARG A 93 0.55 -32.12 6.12
N LYS A 94 -0.35 -32.44 5.18
CA LYS A 94 -0.08 -32.35 3.73
C LYS A 94 0.14 -30.89 3.31
N ILE A 95 -0.74 -29.97 3.77
CA ILE A 95 -0.61 -28.52 3.57
C ILE A 95 0.75 -28.01 4.08
N ALA A 96 1.14 -28.42 5.29
CA ALA A 96 2.40 -28.02 5.90
C ALA A 96 3.63 -28.47 5.08
N VAL A 97 3.62 -29.70 4.56
CA VAL A 97 4.66 -30.20 3.66
C VAL A 97 4.69 -29.41 2.35
N THR A 98 3.54 -29.18 1.71
CA THR A 98 3.44 -28.39 0.45
C THR A 98 4.01 -26.98 0.60
N LEU A 99 3.84 -26.34 1.76
CA LEU A 99 4.31 -24.98 2.02
C LEU A 99 5.72 -24.91 2.64
N GLY A 100 6.38 -26.04 2.89
CA GLY A 100 7.65 -26.07 3.61
C GLY A 100 7.55 -25.53 5.05
N ARG A 101 6.39 -25.68 5.71
CA ARG A 101 6.11 -25.13 7.05
C ARG A 101 5.91 -26.24 8.09
N ALA A 102 6.09 -25.89 9.36
CA ALA A 102 5.73 -26.79 10.45
C ALA A 102 4.20 -26.99 10.54
N PRO A 103 3.69 -28.23 10.74
CA PRO A 103 2.25 -28.48 10.91
C PRO A 103 1.61 -27.69 12.07
N SER A 104 2.41 -27.38 13.10
CA SER A 104 1.99 -26.53 14.22
C SER A 104 1.73 -25.08 13.82
N THR A 105 2.41 -24.55 12.80
CA THR A 105 2.15 -23.21 12.24
C THR A 105 0.79 -23.17 11.57
N ILE A 106 0.50 -24.13 10.69
CA ILE A 106 -0.79 -24.24 10.00
C ILE A 106 -1.93 -24.46 11.00
N SER A 107 -1.77 -25.38 11.96
CA SER A 107 -2.78 -25.61 13.01
C SER A 107 -3.07 -24.37 13.86
N ARG A 108 -2.02 -23.62 14.26
CA ARG A 108 -2.16 -22.37 15.02
C ARG A 108 -2.77 -21.22 14.21
N GLU A 109 -2.58 -21.21 12.89
CA GLU A 109 -3.19 -20.26 11.98
C GLU A 109 -4.71 -20.50 11.89
N LEU A 110 -5.12 -21.71 11.54
CA LEU A 110 -6.54 -22.07 11.41
C LEU A 110 -7.29 -21.88 12.73
N ARG A 111 -6.75 -22.36 13.85
CA ARG A 111 -7.37 -22.21 15.19
C ARG A 111 -7.63 -20.74 15.58
N ARG A 112 -6.85 -19.78 15.07
CA ARG A 112 -6.96 -18.36 15.44
C ARG A 112 -7.81 -17.51 14.49
N ASN A 113 -8.04 -18.02 13.27
CA ASN A 113 -8.52 -17.21 12.15
C ASN A 113 -9.67 -17.87 11.36
N THR A 114 -10.01 -19.14 11.60
CA THR A 114 -11.28 -19.73 11.13
C THR A 114 -12.45 -19.17 11.95
N GLU A 115 -13.53 -18.77 11.28
CA GLU A 115 -14.73 -18.25 11.94
C GLU A 115 -15.56 -19.39 12.53
N LEU A 116 -15.77 -19.43 13.85
CA LEU A 116 -16.49 -20.50 14.53
C LEU A 116 -17.93 -20.70 14.03
N LEU A 117 -18.63 -19.62 13.68
CA LEU A 117 -20.02 -19.65 13.22
C LEU A 117 -20.19 -20.03 11.75
N ALA A 118 -19.16 -19.80 10.92
CA ALA A 118 -19.22 -20.05 9.48
C ALA A 118 -18.42 -21.29 9.06
N ALA A 119 -17.59 -21.86 9.95
CA ALA A 119 -16.57 -22.89 9.70
C ALA A 119 -15.55 -22.57 8.58
N THR A 120 -15.68 -21.44 7.90
CA THR A 120 -14.88 -21.04 6.74
C THR A 120 -13.62 -20.30 7.16
N TYR A 121 -12.47 -20.75 6.63
CA TYR A 121 -11.21 -20.02 6.72
C TYR A 121 -11.16 -18.92 5.65
N ARG A 122 -10.97 -17.66 6.06
CA ARG A 122 -10.93 -16.50 5.15
C ARG A 122 -9.53 -15.87 5.13
N PRO A 123 -8.72 -16.06 4.07
CA PRO A 123 -7.29 -15.71 4.07
C PRO A 123 -7.05 -14.20 4.23
N TYR A 124 -7.80 -13.35 3.51
CA TYR A 124 -7.70 -11.89 3.63
C TYR A 124 -8.06 -11.37 5.03
N ARG A 125 -9.10 -11.93 5.67
CA ARG A 125 -9.48 -11.58 7.04
C ARG A 125 -8.41 -12.03 8.04
N ALA A 126 -7.85 -13.23 7.84
CA ALA A 126 -6.78 -13.79 8.65
C ALA A 126 -5.50 -12.93 8.60
N ASP A 127 -5.15 -12.44 7.42
CA ASP A 127 -4.05 -11.50 7.22
C ASP A 127 -4.32 -10.14 7.89
N GLN A 128 -5.48 -9.51 7.63
CA GLN A 128 -5.86 -8.24 8.25
C GLN A 128 -5.82 -8.30 9.78
N LEU A 129 -6.37 -9.36 10.38
CA LEU A 129 -6.31 -9.59 11.83
C LEU A 129 -4.87 -9.78 12.32
N THR A 130 -4.01 -10.45 11.53
CA THR A 130 -2.59 -10.64 11.86
C THR A 130 -1.83 -9.30 11.81
N LYS A 131 -1.99 -8.52 10.74
CA LYS A 131 -1.43 -7.16 10.60
C LYS A 131 -1.93 -6.25 11.75
N ALA A 132 -3.21 -6.33 12.14
CA ALA A 132 -3.75 -5.59 13.28
C ALA A 132 -3.10 -5.99 14.62
N ARG A 133 -3.00 -7.29 14.92
CA ARG A 133 -2.34 -7.82 16.13
C ARG A 133 -0.85 -7.44 16.20
N GLN A 134 -0.17 -7.34 15.07
CA GLN A 134 1.25 -6.95 15.00
C GLN A 134 1.51 -5.47 15.30
N ARG A 135 0.53 -4.57 15.12
CA ARG A 135 0.73 -3.11 15.24
C ARG A 135 1.22 -2.60 16.60
N ARG A 136 1.15 -3.42 17.67
CA ARG A 136 1.66 -3.16 19.03
C ARG A 136 1.65 -1.66 19.40
N PRO A 137 0.46 -1.02 19.41
CA PRO A 137 0.36 0.43 19.52
C PRO A 137 0.94 0.90 20.85
N LYS A 138 1.99 1.74 20.78
CA LYS A 138 2.44 2.51 21.94
C LYS A 138 1.43 3.62 22.21
N GLN A 139 1.21 4.00 23.47
CA GLN A 139 0.44 5.21 23.77
C GLN A 139 1.08 6.40 23.03
N PRO A 140 0.33 7.15 22.21
CA PRO A 140 0.88 8.30 21.51
C PRO A 140 1.24 9.38 22.52
N LYS A 141 2.42 10.00 22.36
CA LYS A 141 2.98 11.01 23.28
C LYS A 141 1.99 12.13 23.65
N ILE A 142 1.10 12.47 22.71
CA ILE A 142 0.08 13.52 22.87
C ILE A 142 -1.00 13.11 23.90
N LEU A 143 -1.41 11.84 23.96
CA LEU A 143 -2.35 11.35 24.98
C LEU A 143 -1.67 11.16 26.35
N ALA A 144 -0.37 10.84 26.35
CA ALA A 144 0.41 10.67 27.59
C ALA A 144 0.78 11.99 28.28
N ASN A 145 0.72 13.14 27.57
CA ASN A 145 1.10 14.44 28.11
C ASN A 145 0.00 15.50 27.82
N PRO A 146 -0.81 15.88 28.83
CA PRO A 146 -1.89 16.87 28.67
C PRO A 146 -1.42 18.26 28.23
N ALA A 147 -0.22 18.69 28.62
CA ALA A 147 0.33 19.98 28.19
C ALA A 147 0.70 19.96 26.70
N LEU A 148 1.27 18.84 26.22
CA LEU A 148 1.52 18.61 24.79
C LEU A 148 0.21 18.56 23.99
N PHE A 149 -0.82 17.89 24.50
CA PHE A 149 -2.16 17.89 23.88
C PHE A 149 -2.71 19.30 23.69
N ARG A 150 -2.68 20.12 24.75
CA ARG A 150 -3.12 21.53 24.70
C ARG A 150 -2.30 22.34 23.70
N ALA A 151 -0.97 22.19 23.69
CA ALA A 151 -0.10 22.88 22.74
C ALA A 151 -0.40 22.50 21.28
N VAL A 152 -0.59 21.21 20.98
CA VAL A 152 -0.95 20.73 19.64
C VAL A 152 -2.34 21.24 19.23
N LYS A 153 -3.35 21.15 20.11
CA LYS A 153 -4.70 21.68 19.86
C LYS A 153 -4.67 23.18 19.53
N ASN A 154 -3.93 23.96 20.32
CA ASN A 154 -3.83 25.40 20.14
C ASN A 154 -3.07 25.82 18.87
N LYS A 155 -2.12 25.01 18.38
CA LYS A 155 -1.46 25.24 17.09
C LYS A 155 -2.37 24.89 15.91
N LEU A 156 -3.05 23.74 15.97
CA LEU A 156 -4.00 23.34 14.94
C LEU A 156 -5.14 24.36 14.76
N ALA A 157 -5.65 24.92 15.86
CA ALA A 157 -6.66 25.98 15.84
C ALA A 157 -6.21 27.29 15.17
N LYS A 158 -4.90 27.50 14.99
CA LYS A 158 -4.33 28.69 14.33
C LYS A 158 -3.99 28.47 12.86
N HIS A 159 -4.28 27.30 12.29
CA HIS A 159 -3.85 26.89 10.95
C HIS A 159 -2.33 27.07 10.71
N TRP A 160 -1.54 26.85 11.77
CA TRP A 160 -0.07 26.82 11.74
C TRP A 160 0.45 25.55 11.07
#